data_AF-A0A1G2RV68-F1
#
_entry.id   AF-A0A1G2RV68-F1
#
_cell.length_a   1.000
_cell.length_b   1.000
_cell.length_c   1.000
_cell.angle_alpha   90.00
_cell.angle_beta   90.00
_cell.angle_gamma   90.00
#
_symmetry.space_group_name_H-M   'P 1'
#
loop_
_entity.id
_entity.type
_entity.pdbx_description
1 polymer ?
#
loop_
_entity_poly.entity_id
_entity_poly.type
_entity_poly.pdbx_seq_one_letter_code
_entity_poly.pdbx_strand_id
1 'polypeptide(L)'
;MVVENFLDNAIRYVKQSGDIKIKIEDRNGKIYFEIKDNGVGIPNDDQKYIFQKFFRAKNVMKYQTQGSGLGLYIAKNIIEKSNGKIGFKSKENEGSTFWFTLPLIKH
;
A
#
# COMPACT_ATOMS: atom_id res chain seq x y z
N MET A 1 2.10 5.84 11.01
CA MET A 1 3.11 5.60 9.96
C MET A 1 2.70 4.62 8.86
N VAL A 2 2.44 3.32 9.10
CA VAL A 2 2.07 2.39 8.00
C VAL A 2 0.74 2.79 7.35
N VAL A 3 -0.29 3.03 8.18
CA VAL A 3 -1.62 3.47 7.73
C VAL A 3 -1.54 4.80 6.99
N GLU A 4 -0.80 5.77 7.54
CA GLU A 4 -0.56 7.06 6.88
C GLU A 4 0.12 6.88 5.52
N ASN A 5 1.13 6.00 5.42
CA ASN A 5 1.80 5.77 4.15
C ASN A 5 0.87 5.17 3.09
N PHE A 6 0.02 4.23 3.49
CA PHE A 6 -1.00 3.63 2.64
C PHE A 6 -2.05 4.66 2.19
N LEU A 7 -2.52 5.51 3.12
CA LEU A 7 -3.49 6.56 2.85
C LEU A 7 -2.92 7.65 1.94
N ASP A 8 -1.69 8.11 2.21
CA ASP A 8 -0.99 9.09 1.38
C ASP A 8 -0.83 8.59 -0.05
N ASN A 9 -0.44 7.32 -0.23
CA ASN A 9 -0.33 6.73 -1.56
C ASN A 9 -1.70 6.66 -2.24
N ALA A 10 -2.75 6.22 -1.52
CA ALA A 10 -4.09 6.14 -2.08
C ALA A 10 -4.60 7.52 -2.54
N ILE A 11 -4.41 8.57 -1.72
CA ILE A 11 -4.83 9.95 -2.06
C ILE A 11 -4.01 10.50 -3.23
N ARG A 12 -2.69 10.29 -3.25
CA ARG A 12 -1.81 10.82 -4.30
C ARG A 12 -2.07 10.21 -5.67
N TYR A 13 -2.48 8.95 -5.73
CA TYR A 13 -2.57 8.20 -6.98
C TYR A 13 -4.01 7.95 -7.46
N VAL A 14 -4.99 8.55 -6.79
CA VAL A 14 -6.41 8.43 -7.14
C VAL A 14 -6.76 9.19 -8.42
N LYS A 15 -7.81 8.76 -9.14
CA LYS A 15 -8.33 9.45 -10.34
C LYS A 15 -9.25 10.63 -9.96
N GLN A 16 -9.67 11.43 -10.95
CA GLN A 16 -10.56 12.60 -10.77
C GLN A 16 -11.86 12.31 -10.01
N SER A 17 -12.40 11.09 -10.08
CA SER A 17 -13.54 10.61 -9.28
C SER A 17 -13.07 9.59 -8.24
N GLY A 18 -12.17 10.04 -7.37
CA GLY A 18 -11.44 9.14 -6.49
C GLY A 18 -12.32 8.42 -5.48
N ASP A 19 -12.15 7.11 -5.39
CA ASP A 19 -12.82 6.22 -4.42
C ASP A 19 -11.74 5.52 -3.61
N ILE A 20 -11.75 5.77 -2.30
CA ILE A 20 -10.83 5.16 -1.33
C ILE A 20 -11.66 4.47 -0.26
N LYS A 21 -11.44 3.17 -0.07
CA LYS A 21 -12.14 2.34 0.91
C LYS A 21 -11.15 1.76 1.89
N ILE A 22 -11.44 1.92 3.18
CA ILE A 22 -10.66 1.32 4.26
C ILE A 22 -11.49 0.20 4.89
N LYS A 23 -10.86 -0.95 5.10
CA LYS A 23 -11.44 -2.10 5.78
C LYS A 23 -10.55 -2.52 6.94
N ILE A 24 -11.14 -2.73 8.11
CA ILE A 24 -10.49 -3.30 9.28
C ILE A 24 -11.35 -4.43 9.81
N GLU A 25 -10.78 -5.61 10.01
CA GLU A 25 -11.49 -6.75 10.57
C GLU A 25 -10.54 -7.70 11.31
N ASP A 26 -11.07 -8.49 12.24
CA ASP A 26 -10.35 -9.64 12.80
C ASP A 26 -10.39 -10.80 11.78
N ARG A 27 -9.22 -11.33 11.45
CA ARG A 27 -9.07 -12.58 10.70
C ARG A 27 -8.25 -13.57 11.52
N ASN A 28 -8.93 -14.51 12.18
CA ASN A 28 -8.31 -15.62 12.91
C ASN A 28 -7.30 -15.15 13.97
N GLY A 29 -7.66 -14.16 14.79
CA GLY A 29 -6.79 -13.64 15.85
C GLY A 29 -5.69 -12.70 15.34
N LYS A 30 -5.92 -12.08 14.17
CA LYS A 30 -5.05 -11.06 13.59
C LYS A 30 -5.90 -9.89 13.12
N ILE A 31 -5.45 -8.67 13.38
CA ILE A 31 -6.02 -7.49 12.72
C ILE A 31 -5.63 -7.57 11.25
N TYR A 32 -6.62 -7.53 10.36
CA TYR A 32 -6.45 -7.28 8.93
C TYR A 32 -6.84 -5.83 8.64
N PHE A 33 -5.90 -5.05 8.14
CA PHE A 33 -6.15 -3.71 7.62
C PHE A 33 -5.97 -3.73 6.11
N GLU A 34 -6.88 -3.10 5.38
CA GLU A 34 -6.79 -2.92 3.94
C GLU A 34 -7.24 -1.52 3.55
N ILE A 35 -6.52 -0.92 2.59
CA ILE A 35 -6.97 0.25 1.85
C ILE A 35 -7.08 -0.13 0.37
N LYS A 36 -8.17 0.26 -0.27
CA LYS A 36 -8.41 0.08 -1.70
C LYS A 36 -8.66 1.44 -2.35
N ASP A 37 -7.99 1.71 -3.45
CA ASP A 37 -8.18 2.88 -4.30
C ASP A 37 -8.59 2.48 -5.72
N ASN A 38 -9.20 3.42 -6.46
CA ASN A 38 -9.49 3.30 -7.89
C ASN A 38 -8.50 4.10 -8.77
N GLY A 39 -7.26 4.23 -8.30
CA GLY A 39 -6.21 5.06 -8.88
C GLY A 39 -5.59 4.51 -10.17
N VAL A 40 -4.38 4.98 -10.47
CA VAL A 40 -3.64 4.58 -11.67
C VAL A 40 -3.14 3.12 -11.65
N GLY A 41 -3.16 2.47 -10.48
CA GLY A 41 -2.63 1.12 -10.32
C GLY A 41 -1.12 1.02 -10.56
N ILE A 42 -0.61 -0.21 -10.57
CA ILE A 42 0.83 -0.51 -10.66
C ILE A 42 1.08 -1.43 -11.85
N PRO A 43 1.97 -1.05 -12.81
CA PRO A 43 2.34 -1.89 -13.94
C PRO A 43 2.90 -3.23 -13.48
N ASN A 44 2.55 -4.32 -14.17
CA ASN A 44 2.92 -5.68 -13.74
C ASN A 44 4.43 -5.85 -13.54
N ASP A 45 5.24 -5.31 -14.45
CA ASP A 45 6.70 -5.40 -14.38
C ASP A 45 7.32 -4.68 -13.17
N ASP A 46 6.61 -3.68 -12.64
CA ASP A 46 7.03 -2.87 -11.50
C ASP A 46 6.59 -3.47 -10.16
N GLN A 47 5.56 -4.34 -10.15
CA GLN A 47 4.96 -4.90 -8.94
C GLN A 47 5.97 -5.60 -8.01
N LYS A 48 6.94 -6.32 -8.58
CA LYS A 48 7.98 -7.03 -7.81
C LYS A 48 8.96 -6.10 -7.07
N TYR A 49 8.97 -4.81 -7.40
CA TYR A 49 9.93 -3.85 -6.87
C TYR A 49 9.32 -2.83 -5.90
N ILE A 50 7.99 -2.79 -5.72
CA ILE A 50 7.33 -1.68 -5.00
C ILE A 50 7.72 -1.54 -3.53
N PHE A 51 8.21 -2.62 -2.92
CA PHE A 51 8.72 -2.62 -1.55
C PHE A 51 10.24 -2.42 -1.47
N GLN A 52 10.93 -2.22 -2.59
CA GLN A 52 12.37 -1.92 -2.59
C GLN A 52 12.62 -0.46 -2.23
N LYS A 53 13.77 -0.24 -1.60
CA LYS A 53 14.22 1.10 -1.21
C LYS A 53 14.42 1.96 -2.47
N PHE A 54 13.91 3.18 -2.43
CA PHE A 54 14.00 4.18 -3.52
C PHE A 54 13.23 3.83 -4.80
N PHE A 55 12.50 2.71 -4.83
CA PHE A 55 11.73 2.33 -6.01
C PHE A 55 10.46 3.16 -6.15
N ARG A 56 10.14 3.52 -7.39
CA ARG A 56 8.90 4.19 -7.80
C ARG A 56 8.45 3.60 -9.15
N ALA A 57 7.17 3.30 -9.29
CA ALA A 57 6.63 2.75 -10.54
C ALA A 57 6.74 3.77 -11.69
N LYS A 58 6.99 3.27 -12.90
CA LYS A 58 7.28 4.11 -14.09
C LYS A 58 6.09 4.99 -14.48
N ASN A 59 4.87 4.49 -14.29
CA ASN A 59 3.66 5.24 -14.59
C ASN A 59 3.53 6.47 -13.69
N VAL A 60 3.83 6.37 -12.38
CA VAL A 60 3.72 7.51 -11.44
C VAL A 60 4.85 8.53 -11.57
N MET A 61 6.02 8.14 -12.10
CA MET A 61 7.13 9.09 -12.34
C MET A 61 6.76 10.19 -13.35
N LYS A 62 5.83 9.92 -14.26
CA LYS A 62 5.33 10.89 -15.25
C LYS A 62 4.34 11.90 -14.63
N TYR A 63 3.60 11.50 -13.60
CA TYR A 63 2.58 12.32 -12.97
C TYR A 63 3.10 13.08 -11.75
N GLN A 64 4.15 12.58 -11.08
CA GLN A 64 4.63 13.17 -9.85
C GLN A 64 6.15 13.00 -9.72
N THR A 65 6.90 14.10 -9.70
CA THR A 65 8.35 14.08 -9.55
C THR A 65 8.78 13.94 -8.08
N GLN A 66 7.91 14.28 -7.13
CA GLN A 66 8.21 14.23 -5.69
C GLN A 66 7.91 12.86 -5.05
N GLY A 67 8.81 12.38 -4.20
CA GLY A 67 8.68 11.14 -3.43
C GLY A 67 9.99 10.36 -3.35
N SER A 68 10.40 9.96 -2.14
CA SER A 68 11.69 9.29 -1.90
C SER A 68 11.72 7.82 -2.27
N GLY A 69 10.57 7.18 -2.51
CA GLY A 69 10.47 5.72 -2.68
C GLY A 69 10.81 4.93 -1.41
N LEU A 70 10.76 5.57 -0.22
CA LEU A 70 11.08 4.91 1.06
C LEU A 70 9.83 4.42 1.80
N GLY A 71 8.67 5.02 1.56
CA GLY A 71 7.46 4.79 2.36
C GLY A 71 7.06 3.32 2.49
N LEU A 72 6.86 2.65 1.34
CA LEU A 72 6.48 1.24 1.31
C LEU A 72 7.58 0.32 1.86
N TYR A 73 8.85 0.62 1.62
CA TYR A 73 9.97 -0.12 2.19
C TYR A 73 9.96 -0.07 3.72
N ILE A 74 9.78 1.12 4.30
CA ILE A 74 9.73 1.26 5.77
C ILE A 74 8.46 0.61 6.32
N ALA A 75 7.32 0.77 5.64
CA ALA A 75 6.07 0.12 6.02
C ALA A 75 6.22 -1.42 6.09
N LYS A 76 6.85 -2.02 5.08
CA LYS A 76 7.15 -3.45 5.07
C LYS A 76 8.00 -3.87 6.27
N ASN A 77 9.09 -3.15 6.52
CA ASN A 77 9.97 -3.45 7.65
C ASN A 77 9.26 -3.35 9.01
N ILE A 78 8.38 -2.36 9.20
CA ILE A 78 7.60 -2.24 10.44
C ILE A 78 6.67 -3.46 10.60
N ILE A 79 5.88 -3.77 9.58
CA ILE A 79 4.91 -4.87 9.67
C ILE A 79 5.62 -6.20 9.90
N GLU A 80 6.71 -6.47 9.18
CA GLU A 80 7.48 -7.72 9.36
C GLU A 80 8.12 -7.80 10.75
N LYS A 81 8.69 -6.70 11.28
CA LYS A 81 9.22 -6.64 12.64
C LYS A 81 8.16 -6.73 13.74
N SER A 82 6.90 -6.44 13.42
CA SER A 82 5.75 -6.63 14.30
C SER A 82 5.08 -8.01 14.13
N ASN A 83 5.80 -8.99 13.58
CA ASN A 83 5.32 -10.36 13.32
C ASN A 83 4.07 -10.41 12.43
N GLY A 84 3.91 -9.39 11.59
CA GLY A 84 2.82 -9.24 10.66
C GLY A 84 3.12 -9.77 9.28
N LYS A 85 2.17 -9.51 8.37
CA LYS A 85 2.33 -9.72 6.93
C LYS A 85 1.84 -8.48 6.22
N ILE A 86 2.46 -8.11 5.12
CA ILE A 86 2.07 -6.97 4.29
C ILE A 86 1.98 -7.46 2.86
N GLY A 87 1.09 -6.85 2.08
CA GLY A 87 1.02 -7.13 0.67
C GLY A 87 0.13 -6.14 -0.06
N PHE A 88 -0.09 -6.45 -1.33
CA PHE A 88 -0.95 -5.66 -2.17
C PHE A 88 -1.52 -6.52 -3.31
N LYS A 89 -2.55 -5.98 -3.94
CA LYS A 89 -3.07 -6.39 -5.24
C LYS A 89 -3.24 -5.12 -6.07
N SER A 90 -2.82 -5.12 -7.31
CA SER A 90 -2.96 -3.94 -8.15
C SER A 90 -3.12 -4.34 -9.61
N LYS A 91 -3.91 -3.56 -10.34
CA LYS A 91 -4.02 -3.65 -11.79
C LYS A 91 -3.92 -2.26 -12.37
N GLU A 92 -3.02 -2.10 -13.34
CA GLU A 92 -2.78 -0.83 -14.00
C GLU A 92 -4.09 -0.29 -14.58
N ASN A 93 -4.35 1.00 -14.34
CA ASN A 93 -5.57 1.72 -14.69
C ASN A 93 -6.85 1.27 -13.97
N GLU A 94 -6.81 0.34 -13.02
CA GLU A 94 -7.99 -0.05 -12.21
C GLU A 94 -7.87 0.36 -10.74
N GLY A 95 -6.64 0.45 -10.23
CA GLY A 95 -6.34 0.87 -8.87
C GLY A 95 -5.53 -0.16 -8.10
N SER A 96 -5.37 0.09 -6.80
CA SER A 96 -4.59 -0.77 -5.92
C SER A 96 -5.33 -1.10 -4.63
N THR A 97 -4.90 -2.19 -4.01
CA THR A 97 -5.35 -2.62 -2.69
C THR A 97 -4.12 -2.98 -1.89
N PHE A 98 -3.78 -2.19 -0.88
CA PHE A 98 -2.68 -2.43 0.03
C PHE A 98 -3.21 -2.94 1.36
N TRP A 99 -2.58 -3.95 1.93
CA TRP A 99 -3.05 -4.59 3.15
C TRP A 99 -1.91 -4.99 4.06
N PHE A 100 -2.23 -5.11 5.35
CA PHE A 100 -1.35 -5.76 6.32
C PHE A 100 -2.17 -6.57 7.33
N THR A 101 -1.49 -7.53 7.97
CA THR A 101 -1.98 -8.23 9.15
C THR A 101 -1.04 -8.02 10.32
N LEU A 102 -1.57 -7.89 11.54
CA LEU A 102 -0.80 -7.92 12.78
C LEU A 102 -1.43 -8.92 13.76
N PRO A 103 -0.63 -9.66 14.55
CA PRO A 103 -1.16 -10.48 15.63
C PRO A 103 -1.96 -9.65 16.63
N LEU A 104 -3.14 -10.13 17.03
CA LEU A 104 -3.84 -9.58 18.18
C LEU A 104 -3.16 -10.09 19.46
N ILE A 105 -2.61 -9.18 20.24
CA ILE A 105 -2.17 -9.52 21.60
C ILE A 105 -3.41 -9.42 22.47
N LYS A 106 -3.82 -10.56 23.05
CA LYS A 106 -4.81 -10.55 24.12
C LYS A 106 -4.12 -9.92 25.34
N HIS A 107 -4.66 -8.79 25.80
CA HIS A 107 -4.34 -8.26 27.12
C HIS A 107 -4.90 -9.16 28.21
#